data_AF-A0A6U4PG21-F1
#
_entry.id   AF-A0A6U4PG21-F1
#
_cell.length_a   1.000
_cell.length_b   1.000
_cell.length_c   1.000
_cell.angle_alpha   90.00
_cell.angle_beta   90.00
_cell.angle_gamma   90.00
#
_symmetry.space_group_name_H-M   'P 1'
#
loop_
_entity.id
_entity.type
_entity.pdbx_description
1 polymer ?
#
loop_
_entity_poly.entity_id
_entity_poly.type
_entity_poly.pdbx_seq_one_letter_code
_entity_poly.pdbx_strand_id
1 'polypeptide(L)'
;CVGLRDAAAAVEAEISTSDAAAGDDDDVVEEEVQPLPVLPAGRMLLINCLTNWGDPHFVGLAGIDVFDANGDRVELRPDHVFSNVDPAPAGSNDAQNVVLRPFNTTDDSRMWLAPYTKGQNHVVVVVLPHDGTRLSLIRVWNYNNGRVHTNRGARLVEITLDDQHVFRGEIAQATGEATPQSAPANAETFILTDDEAVLTAVAATLDADVVGDAATAANARAQDNERSLCESAPSGFLSVTHATVDTPTTAANVPECR
;
A
#
# COMPACT_ATOMS: atom_id res chain seq x y z
N CYS A 1 14.50 9.14 -18.89
CA CYS A 1 14.33 8.37 -17.64
C CYS A 1 15.64 8.02 -16.92
N VAL A 2 16.81 8.47 -17.38
CA VAL A 2 18.11 8.27 -16.69
C VAL A 2 18.20 9.18 -15.43
N GLY A 3 17.75 10.44 -15.55
CA GLY A 3 17.85 11.42 -14.46
C GLY A 3 17.04 11.16 -13.18
N LEU A 4 16.02 10.28 -13.19
CA LEU A 4 15.28 9.91 -11.96
C LEU A 4 16.00 8.84 -11.14
N ARG A 5 16.71 7.91 -11.80
CA ARG A 5 17.60 6.96 -11.11
C ARG A 5 18.81 7.68 -10.52
N ASP A 6 19.33 8.67 -11.24
CA ASP A 6 20.40 9.54 -10.74
C ASP A 6 19.95 10.39 -9.53
N ALA A 7 18.68 10.82 -9.48
CA ALA A 7 18.12 11.52 -8.33
C ALA A 7 18.01 10.63 -7.08
N ALA A 8 17.55 9.37 -7.23
CA ALA A 8 17.53 8.42 -6.11
C ALA A 8 18.95 8.12 -5.60
N ALA A 9 19.92 7.96 -6.51
CA ALA A 9 21.34 7.77 -6.15
C ALA A 9 21.98 9.01 -5.51
N ALA A 10 21.55 10.22 -5.89
CA ALA A 10 22.00 11.46 -5.26
C ALA A 10 21.48 11.57 -3.81
N VAL A 11 20.21 11.20 -3.57
CA VAL A 11 19.65 11.13 -2.22
C VAL A 11 20.36 10.08 -1.37
N GLU A 12 20.71 8.92 -1.94
CA GLU A 12 21.53 7.90 -1.25
C GLU A 12 22.89 8.46 -0.78
N ALA A 13 23.53 9.31 -1.59
CA ALA A 13 24.82 9.90 -1.27
C ALA A 13 24.73 10.92 -0.11
N GLU A 14 23.63 11.68 -0.02
CA GLU A 14 23.44 12.64 1.07
C GLU A 14 23.07 11.96 2.40
N ILE A 15 22.20 10.94 2.37
CA ILE A 15 21.85 10.14 3.56
C ILE A 15 23.08 9.41 4.13
N SER A 16 24.00 8.95 3.28
CA SER A 16 25.22 8.27 3.74
C SER A 16 26.24 9.18 4.44
N THR A 17 26.17 10.50 4.25
CA THR A 17 27.17 11.43 4.82
C THR A 17 26.88 11.86 6.26
N SER A 18 25.69 11.59 6.79
CA SER A 18 25.33 11.92 8.17
C SER A 18 25.83 10.92 9.22
N ASP A 19 26.25 9.70 8.80
CA ASP A 19 26.57 8.59 9.71
C ASP A 19 28.08 8.37 9.96
N ALA A 20 28.93 9.30 9.55
CA ALA A 20 30.39 9.19 9.69
C ALA A 20 30.96 10.09 10.80
N ALA A 21 30.54 9.88 12.04
CA ALA A 21 31.23 10.42 13.22
C ALA A 21 31.16 9.43 14.40
N ALA A 22 32.04 8.43 14.39
CA ALA A 22 32.32 7.62 15.57
C ALA A 22 33.46 8.27 16.37
N GLY A 23 33.10 8.93 17.47
CA GLY A 23 34.00 9.34 18.55
C GLY A 23 33.43 8.84 19.87
N ASP A 24 34.21 8.04 20.59
CA ASP A 24 33.93 7.59 21.95
C ASP A 24 33.91 8.80 22.91
N ASP A 25 32.72 9.29 23.27
CA ASP A 25 32.47 10.08 24.48
C ASP A 25 30.97 9.92 24.85
N ASP A 26 30.70 9.55 26.11
CA ASP A 26 29.37 9.32 26.72
C ASP A 26 28.55 10.63 26.86
N ASP A 27 28.34 11.36 25.77
CA ASP A 27 27.31 12.40 25.71
C ASP A 27 25.99 11.74 25.32
N VAL A 28 25.08 11.63 26.29
CA VAL A 28 23.67 11.35 26.04
C VAL A 28 23.13 12.52 25.22
N VAL A 29 23.24 12.42 23.90
CA VAL A 29 22.50 13.26 22.97
C VAL A 29 21.03 12.94 23.19
N GLU A 30 20.34 13.82 23.92
CA GLU A 30 18.90 13.88 23.90
C GLU A 30 18.51 14.09 22.44
N GLU A 31 18.02 13.04 21.78
CA GLU A 31 17.60 13.09 20.38
C GLU A 31 16.40 14.04 20.33
N GLU A 32 16.65 15.31 19.96
CA GLU A 32 15.61 16.32 19.83
C GLU A 32 14.55 15.80 18.85
N VAL A 33 13.36 15.51 19.37
CA VAL A 33 12.21 15.09 18.55
C VAL A 33 11.82 16.28 17.68
N GLN A 34 12.28 16.25 16.42
CA GLN A 34 11.90 17.28 15.45
C GLN A 34 10.39 17.21 15.20
N PRO A 35 9.67 18.34 15.28
CA PRO A 35 8.25 18.36 15.00
C PRO A 35 7.99 18.02 13.53
N LEU A 36 6.88 17.33 13.27
CA LEU A 36 6.43 17.10 11.90
C LEU A 36 6.19 18.45 11.19
N PRO A 37 6.57 18.60 9.91
CA PRO A 37 6.30 19.82 9.16
C PRO A 37 4.79 19.98 8.90
N VAL A 38 4.33 21.23 8.92
CA VAL A 38 2.93 21.57 8.57
C VAL A 38 2.83 21.83 7.08
N LEU A 39 1.97 21.08 6.40
CA LEU A 39 1.67 21.16 4.97
C LEU A 39 2.93 21.25 4.08
N PRO A 40 3.92 20.33 4.23
CA PRO A 40 5.10 20.35 3.39
C PRO A 40 4.71 20.26 1.91
N ALA A 41 5.40 21.02 1.08
CA ALA A 41 5.12 21.14 -0.34
C ALA A 41 6.25 20.51 -1.15
N GLY A 42 5.92 19.68 -2.12
CA GLY A 42 6.92 19.12 -3.02
C GLY A 42 6.34 18.16 -4.03
N ARG A 43 7.20 17.33 -4.62
CA ARG A 43 6.81 16.38 -5.66
C ARG A 43 7.36 14.97 -5.48
N MET A 44 8.59 14.83 -4.99
CA MET A 44 9.24 13.54 -4.79
C MET A 44 9.11 13.15 -3.33
N LEU A 45 8.16 12.25 -3.06
CA LEU A 45 7.99 11.65 -1.74
C LEU A 45 8.84 10.38 -1.66
N LEU A 46 9.78 10.33 -0.72
CA LEU A 46 10.66 9.20 -0.49
C LEU A 46 10.32 8.53 0.84
N ILE A 47 10.22 7.20 0.82
CA ILE A 47 10.04 6.37 2.01
C ILE A 47 11.23 5.41 2.04
N ASN A 48 12.18 5.68 2.93
CA ASN A 48 13.37 4.85 3.13
C ASN A 48 13.14 3.88 4.29
N CYS A 49 13.06 2.59 3.97
CA CYS A 49 12.96 1.52 4.97
C CYS A 49 14.36 1.10 5.44
N LEU A 50 14.79 1.67 6.57
CA LEU A 50 16.14 1.46 7.14
C LEU A 50 16.28 0.10 7.82
N THR A 51 15.23 -0.35 8.49
CA THR A 51 15.17 -1.67 9.14
C THR A 51 13.80 -2.32 8.97
N ASN A 52 13.70 -3.59 9.30
CA ASN A 52 12.45 -4.34 9.37
C ASN A 52 12.24 -4.95 10.77
N TRP A 53 11.16 -5.69 10.93
CA TRP A 53 10.77 -6.35 12.17
C TRP A 53 11.48 -7.70 12.43
N GLY A 54 12.60 -7.97 11.74
CA GLY A 54 13.50 -9.09 12.03
C GLY A 54 13.62 -10.16 10.94
N ASP A 55 13.08 -9.93 9.74
CA ASP A 55 13.37 -10.80 8.60
C ASP A 55 14.80 -10.52 8.07
N PRO A 56 15.67 -11.53 7.90
CA PRO A 56 17.04 -11.28 7.46
C PRO A 56 17.18 -11.06 5.95
N HIS A 57 16.12 -11.26 5.16
CA HIS A 57 16.19 -11.31 3.69
C HIS A 57 15.31 -10.30 2.98
N PHE A 58 14.21 -9.85 3.60
CA PHE A 58 13.24 -9.00 2.92
C PHE A 58 12.71 -7.84 3.76
N VAL A 59 12.39 -6.75 3.09
CA VAL A 59 11.62 -5.62 3.63
C VAL A 59 10.48 -5.28 2.67
N GLY A 60 9.33 -4.86 3.18
CA GLY A 60 8.19 -4.57 2.34
C GLY A 60 7.21 -3.57 2.94
N LEU A 61 6.32 -3.10 2.08
CA LEU A 61 5.19 -2.24 2.40
C LEU A 61 3.95 -2.73 1.66
N ALA A 62 2.78 -2.55 2.27
CA ALA A 62 1.51 -2.85 1.62
C ALA A 62 0.95 -1.68 0.82
N GLY A 63 1.26 -0.44 1.21
CA GLY A 63 0.64 0.72 0.60
C GLY A 63 1.15 2.06 1.10
N ILE A 64 0.97 3.10 0.29
CA ILE A 64 1.22 4.50 0.61
C ILE A 64 -0.02 5.28 0.17
N ASP A 65 -0.59 6.03 1.12
CA ASP A 65 -1.77 6.86 0.92
C ASP A 65 -1.44 8.30 1.32
N VAL A 66 -1.83 9.28 0.51
CA VAL A 66 -1.51 10.69 0.76
C VAL A 66 -2.68 11.59 0.44
N PHE A 67 -2.81 12.65 1.24
CA PHE A 67 -3.89 13.64 1.14
C PHE A 67 -3.29 15.04 0.99
N ASP A 68 -3.94 15.86 0.17
CA ASP A 68 -3.49 17.22 -0.11
C ASP A 68 -3.94 18.21 0.97
N ALA A 69 -3.55 19.48 0.82
CA ALA A 69 -3.91 20.54 1.75
C ALA A 69 -5.41 20.87 1.83
N ASN A 70 -6.25 20.33 0.95
CA ASN A 70 -7.71 20.45 1.02
C ASN A 70 -8.36 19.26 1.73
N GLY A 71 -7.57 18.23 2.04
CA GLY A 71 -8.05 16.96 2.59
C GLY A 71 -8.54 16.00 1.53
N ASP A 72 -8.28 16.31 0.25
CA ASP A 72 -8.58 15.43 -0.87
C ASP A 72 -7.45 14.40 -1.02
N ARG A 73 -7.82 13.15 -1.31
CA ARG A 73 -6.85 12.12 -1.59
C ARG A 73 -6.13 12.41 -2.90
N VAL A 74 -4.80 12.33 -2.88
CA VAL A 74 -3.98 12.47 -4.09
C VAL A 74 -4.00 11.15 -4.87
N GLU A 75 -4.34 11.22 -6.16
CA GLU A 75 -4.28 10.06 -7.04
C GLU A 75 -2.83 9.73 -7.41
N LEU A 76 -2.31 8.65 -6.85
CA LEU A 76 -0.95 8.17 -7.11
C LEU A 76 -0.95 7.15 -8.25
N ARG A 77 -0.04 7.32 -9.21
CA ARG A 77 0.01 6.47 -10.40
C ARG A 77 1.13 5.43 -10.30
N PRO A 78 0.87 4.15 -10.64
CA PRO A 78 1.90 3.10 -10.65
C PRO A 78 3.15 3.44 -11.47
N ASP A 79 2.99 4.10 -12.62
CA ASP A 79 4.09 4.50 -13.50
C ASP A 79 4.99 5.61 -12.92
N HIS A 80 4.59 6.19 -11.80
CA HIS A 80 5.29 7.23 -11.05
C HIS A 80 5.88 6.71 -9.74
N VAL A 81 5.96 5.39 -9.56
CA VAL A 81 6.54 4.74 -8.39
C VAL A 81 7.79 3.97 -8.79
N PHE A 82 8.86 4.15 -8.02
CA PHE A 82 10.16 3.53 -8.24
C PHE A 82 10.74 3.00 -6.93
N SER A 83 11.68 2.07 -7.02
CA SER A 83 12.53 1.71 -5.89
C SER A 83 13.99 1.67 -6.33
N ASN A 84 14.90 1.96 -5.40
CA ASN A 84 16.33 1.77 -5.59
C ASN A 84 16.75 0.28 -5.51
N VAL A 85 15.87 -0.60 -5.00
CA VAL A 85 16.11 -2.03 -4.93
C VAL A 85 15.39 -2.72 -6.08
N ASP A 86 16.16 -3.37 -6.97
CA ASP A 86 15.59 -4.18 -8.04
C ASP A 86 14.93 -5.46 -7.47
N PRO A 87 13.81 -5.94 -8.07
CA PRO A 87 13.10 -7.14 -7.62
C PRO A 87 13.81 -8.46 -8.04
N ALA A 88 15.13 -8.52 -7.92
CA ALA A 88 15.95 -9.53 -8.60
C ALA A 88 15.99 -10.95 -8.00
N PRO A 89 15.54 -11.27 -6.76
CA PRO A 89 15.36 -12.65 -6.34
C PRO A 89 13.92 -13.14 -6.43
N ALA A 90 13.76 -14.46 -6.57
CA ALA A 90 12.46 -15.11 -6.46
C ALA A 90 11.78 -14.73 -5.13
N GLY A 91 10.61 -14.09 -5.21
CA GLY A 91 9.81 -13.70 -4.05
C GLY A 91 9.66 -12.19 -3.84
N SER A 92 10.40 -11.33 -4.53
CA SER A 92 10.14 -9.87 -4.53
C SER A 92 8.99 -9.47 -5.46
N ASN A 93 8.36 -8.34 -5.14
CA ASN A 93 7.23 -7.78 -5.87
C ASN A 93 7.50 -6.31 -6.23
N ASP A 94 6.83 -5.80 -7.26
CA ASP A 94 7.10 -4.47 -7.82
C ASP A 94 6.74 -3.33 -6.86
N ALA A 95 7.57 -2.27 -6.86
CA ALA A 95 7.34 -1.06 -6.06
C ALA A 95 5.99 -0.39 -6.37
N GLN A 96 5.51 -0.54 -7.59
CA GLN A 96 4.23 -0.02 -8.08
C GLN A 96 3.03 -0.51 -7.27
N ASN A 97 3.15 -1.65 -6.60
CA ASN A 97 2.09 -2.21 -5.76
C ASN A 97 1.71 -1.30 -4.59
N VAL A 98 2.63 -0.45 -4.08
CA VAL A 98 2.36 0.43 -2.94
C VAL A 98 1.27 1.49 -3.21
N VAL A 99 0.85 1.70 -4.46
CA VAL A 99 -0.23 2.64 -4.78
C VAL A 99 -1.49 1.94 -5.28
N LEU A 100 -1.50 0.60 -5.28
CA LEU A 100 -2.63 -0.21 -5.71
C LEU A 100 -3.53 -0.58 -4.51
N ARG A 101 -4.74 -0.04 -4.49
CA ARG A 101 -5.76 -0.39 -3.48
C ARG A 101 -6.41 -1.76 -3.76
N PRO A 102 -6.94 -2.44 -2.72
CA PRO A 102 -6.94 -2.06 -1.31
C PRO A 102 -5.60 -2.33 -0.62
N PHE A 103 -5.19 -1.44 0.30
CA PHE A 103 -3.92 -1.56 1.02
C PHE A 103 -3.97 -2.51 2.22
N ASN A 104 -5.13 -2.64 2.86
CA ASN A 104 -5.32 -3.60 3.94
C ASN A 104 -5.52 -5.00 3.36
N THR A 105 -4.43 -5.68 3.04
CA THR A 105 -4.46 -6.98 2.38
C THR A 105 -3.48 -7.95 3.01
N THR A 106 -3.69 -9.25 2.80
CA THR A 106 -2.69 -10.29 3.04
C THR A 106 -2.21 -10.97 1.75
N ASP A 107 -2.69 -10.51 0.60
CA ASP A 107 -2.29 -10.96 -0.73
C ASP A 107 -0.91 -10.38 -1.07
N ASP A 108 0.12 -11.22 -1.04
CA ASP A 108 1.50 -10.78 -1.23
C ASP A 108 1.75 -10.16 -2.59
N SER A 109 1.10 -10.67 -3.65
CA SER A 109 1.18 -10.15 -5.01
C SER A 109 0.73 -8.69 -5.16
N ARG A 110 0.01 -8.16 -4.16
CA ARG A 110 -0.45 -6.77 -4.07
C ARG A 110 0.40 -5.87 -3.17
N MET A 111 1.47 -6.38 -2.58
CA MET A 111 2.37 -5.63 -1.72
C MET A 111 3.72 -5.48 -2.38
N TRP A 112 4.48 -4.45 -2.03
CA TRP A 112 5.88 -4.36 -2.40
C TRP A 112 6.71 -5.20 -1.44
N LEU A 113 7.65 -5.97 -1.99
CA LEU A 113 8.63 -6.73 -1.22
C LEU A 113 9.97 -6.67 -1.95
N ALA A 114 11.02 -6.27 -1.23
CA ALA A 114 12.35 -6.12 -1.77
C ALA A 114 13.38 -6.88 -0.92
N PRO A 115 14.51 -7.31 -1.53
CA PRO A 115 15.67 -7.79 -0.78
C PRO A 115 16.11 -6.80 0.29
N TYR A 116 16.46 -7.32 1.45
CA TYR A 116 16.94 -6.54 2.59
C TYR A 116 18.42 -6.81 2.84
N THR A 117 19.20 -5.74 2.92
CA THR A 117 20.59 -5.76 3.38
C THR A 117 20.73 -4.82 4.56
N LYS A 118 21.06 -5.36 5.74
CA LYS A 118 21.20 -4.57 6.96
C LYS A 118 22.19 -3.40 6.77
N GLY A 119 21.78 -2.20 7.15
CA GLY A 119 22.60 -0.99 7.05
C GLY A 119 22.66 -0.38 5.64
N GLN A 120 21.78 -0.79 4.73
CA GLN A 120 21.60 -0.17 3.41
C GLN A 120 20.22 0.51 3.33
N ASN A 121 20.08 1.42 2.38
CA ASN A 121 18.82 2.13 2.11
C ASN A 121 17.91 1.29 1.20
N HIS A 122 16.63 1.21 1.55
CA HIS A 122 15.61 0.53 0.76
C HIS A 122 14.47 1.52 0.54
N VAL A 123 14.59 2.28 -0.55
CA VAL A 123 13.79 3.47 -0.82
C VAL A 123 12.69 3.14 -1.80
N VAL A 124 11.48 3.59 -1.48
CA VAL A 124 10.37 3.74 -2.42
C VAL A 124 10.19 5.21 -2.72
N VAL A 125 10.19 5.57 -3.99
CA VAL A 125 9.99 6.93 -4.50
C VAL A 125 8.61 7.01 -5.12
N VAL A 126 7.80 7.98 -4.69
CA VAL A 126 6.49 8.30 -5.26
C VAL A 126 6.53 9.72 -5.83
N VAL A 127 6.31 9.85 -7.14
CA VAL A 127 6.25 11.16 -7.81
C VAL A 127 4.80 11.66 -7.83
N LEU A 128 4.53 12.72 -7.06
CA LEU A 128 3.21 13.34 -6.95
C LEU A 128 2.78 13.99 -8.28
N PRO A 129 1.45 14.13 -8.53
CA PRO A 129 0.92 14.60 -9.82
C PRO A 129 1.33 16.03 -10.20
N HIS A 130 1.51 16.91 -9.22
CA HIS A 130 1.79 18.33 -9.43
C HIS A 130 3.06 18.77 -8.69
N ASP A 131 3.80 19.71 -9.29
CA ASP A 131 4.90 20.37 -8.59
C ASP A 131 4.34 21.17 -7.41
N GLY A 132 4.95 21.02 -6.23
CA GLY A 132 4.53 21.75 -5.03
C GLY A 132 3.20 21.27 -4.44
N THR A 133 2.81 20.01 -4.66
CA THR A 133 1.69 19.39 -3.93
C THR A 133 1.96 19.50 -2.43
N ARG A 134 1.04 20.14 -1.71
CA ARG A 134 1.08 20.26 -0.25
C ARG A 134 0.38 19.07 0.38
N LEU A 135 1.02 18.41 1.34
CA LEU A 135 0.49 17.21 1.97
C LEU A 135 -0.08 17.51 3.36
N SER A 136 -1.34 17.13 3.61
CA SER A 136 -1.97 17.23 4.94
C SER A 136 -1.84 15.94 5.75
N LEU A 137 -1.71 14.80 5.08
CA LEU A 137 -1.60 13.49 5.72
C LEU A 137 -0.84 12.52 4.82
N ILE A 138 0.03 11.73 5.43
CA ILE A 138 0.69 10.58 4.80
C ILE A 138 0.35 9.36 5.64
N ARG A 139 -0.03 8.26 5.00
CA ARG A 139 -0.26 6.98 5.68
C ARG A 139 0.52 5.87 5.00
N VAL A 140 1.32 5.18 5.79
CA VAL A 140 2.19 4.08 5.35
C VAL A 140 1.62 2.78 5.88
N TRP A 141 1.18 1.92 4.97
CA TRP A 141 0.65 0.59 5.28
C TRP A 141 1.78 -0.43 5.25
N ASN A 142 1.95 -1.15 6.35
CA ASN A 142 3.08 -2.05 6.52
C ASN A 142 2.80 -3.43 5.89
N TYR A 143 3.86 -4.17 5.53
CA TYR A 143 3.74 -5.48 4.89
C TYR A 143 3.00 -6.48 5.78
N ASN A 144 1.99 -7.13 5.21
CA ASN A 144 0.98 -7.86 5.98
C ASN A 144 0.65 -9.25 5.39
N ASN A 145 1.65 -10.02 4.94
CA ASN A 145 1.42 -11.38 4.39
C ASN A 145 1.16 -12.43 5.48
N GLY A 146 0.14 -12.19 6.32
CA GLY A 146 -0.20 -13.04 7.44
C GLY A 146 0.80 -12.97 8.61
N ARG A 147 0.39 -13.55 9.74
CA ARG A 147 1.07 -13.46 11.04
C ARG A 147 2.53 -13.92 11.04
N VAL A 148 2.90 -14.83 10.14
CA VAL A 148 4.25 -15.42 10.08
C VAL A 148 5.24 -14.59 9.24
N HIS A 149 4.76 -13.61 8.47
CA HIS A 149 5.59 -12.81 7.55
C HIS A 149 5.51 -11.31 7.80
N THR A 150 4.76 -10.85 8.80
CA THR A 150 4.72 -9.42 9.17
C THR A 150 6.07 -8.91 9.68
N ASN A 151 7.01 -9.79 10.03
CA ASN A 151 8.39 -9.44 10.38
C ASN A 151 9.20 -8.89 9.18
N ARG A 152 8.69 -9.04 7.95
CA ARG A 152 9.20 -8.39 6.74
C ARG A 152 8.76 -6.93 6.60
N GLY A 153 7.82 -6.48 7.43
CA GLY A 153 7.39 -5.09 7.43
C GLY A 153 8.51 -4.13 7.83
N ALA A 154 8.50 -2.92 7.30
CA ALA A 154 9.40 -1.85 7.68
C ALA A 154 9.22 -1.49 9.17
N ARG A 155 10.33 -1.19 9.86
CA ARG A 155 10.34 -0.77 11.27
C ARG A 155 10.84 0.66 11.38
N LEU A 156 12.16 0.88 11.29
CA LEU A 156 12.72 2.23 11.24
C LEU A 156 12.57 2.77 9.82
N VAL A 157 11.83 3.87 9.68
CA VAL A 157 11.54 4.51 8.39
C VAL A 157 11.94 5.98 8.45
N GLU A 158 12.46 6.49 7.33
CA GLU A 158 12.66 7.91 7.08
C GLU A 158 11.80 8.34 5.89
N ILE A 159 11.15 9.49 6.02
CA ILE A 159 10.25 10.08 5.03
C ILE A 159 10.74 11.48 4.70
N THR A 160 10.96 11.75 3.42
CA THR A 160 11.32 13.08 2.91
C THR A 160 10.43 13.49 1.74
N LEU A 161 10.23 14.79 1.56
CA LEU A 161 9.51 15.38 0.43
C LEU A 161 10.39 16.46 -0.20
N ASP A 162 10.89 16.22 -1.43
CA ASP A 162 11.89 17.09 -2.08
C ASP A 162 13.04 17.49 -1.11
N ASP A 163 13.66 16.48 -0.49
CA ASP A 163 14.76 16.59 0.49
C ASP A 163 14.39 17.26 1.82
N GLN A 164 13.16 17.76 1.97
CA GLN A 164 12.65 18.21 3.25
C GLN A 164 12.32 17.00 4.14
N HIS A 165 12.96 16.92 5.30
CA HIS A 165 12.63 15.91 6.31
C HIS A 165 11.17 16.05 6.75
N VAL A 166 10.44 14.93 6.72
CA VAL A 166 9.06 14.83 7.22
C VAL A 166 9.04 14.02 8.52
N PHE A 167 9.62 12.83 8.52
CA PHE A 167 9.61 11.94 9.68
C PHE A 167 10.81 10.99 9.65
N ARG A 168 11.34 10.67 10.83
CA ARG A 168 12.24 9.54 11.03
C ARG A 168 11.90 8.87 12.36
N GLY A 169 11.63 7.57 12.33
CA GLY A 169 11.25 6.84 13.53
C GLY A 169 10.70 5.44 13.24
N GLU A 170 10.27 4.76 14.30
CA GLU A 170 9.70 3.42 14.19
C GLU A 170 8.21 3.47 13.86
N ILE A 171 7.78 2.61 12.93
CA ILE A 171 6.37 2.37 12.59
C ILE A 171 5.95 0.97 13.01
N ALA A 172 4.68 0.80 13.43
CA ALA A 172 4.19 -0.46 13.97
C ALA A 172 4.26 -1.64 12.97
N GLN A 173 4.55 -2.83 13.49
CA GLN A 173 4.41 -4.08 12.74
C GLN A 173 2.93 -4.34 12.41
N ALA A 174 2.66 -4.82 11.20
CA ALA A 174 1.30 -5.23 10.84
C ALA A 174 0.84 -6.45 11.68
N THR A 175 -0.47 -6.57 11.83
CA THR A 175 -1.12 -7.59 12.67
C THR A 175 -1.13 -9.00 12.07
N GLY A 176 -0.98 -9.12 10.75
CA GLY A 176 -1.17 -10.36 10.00
C GLY A 176 -2.62 -10.62 9.59
N GLU A 177 -3.53 -9.65 9.80
CA GLU A 177 -4.95 -9.74 9.47
C GLU A 177 -5.36 -8.61 8.54
N ALA A 178 -6.30 -8.85 7.63
CA ALA A 178 -6.83 -7.85 6.69
C ALA A 178 -8.34 -7.64 6.89
N THR A 179 -8.75 -7.49 8.15
CA THR A 179 -10.14 -7.11 8.49
C THR A 179 -10.27 -5.59 8.56
N PRO A 180 -11.47 -5.02 8.39
CA PRO A 180 -11.68 -3.59 8.60
C PRO A 180 -11.22 -3.11 9.98
N GLN A 181 -11.35 -3.96 11.02
CA GLN A 181 -10.94 -3.64 12.39
C GLN A 181 -9.42 -3.63 12.57
N SER A 182 -8.68 -4.45 11.82
CA SER A 182 -7.21 -4.48 11.87
C SER A 182 -6.56 -3.37 11.02
N ALA A 183 -7.31 -2.75 10.11
CA ALA A 183 -6.78 -1.77 9.16
C ALA A 183 -6.03 -0.59 9.81
N PRO A 184 -6.51 0.02 10.91
CA PRO A 184 -5.77 1.08 11.59
C PRO A 184 -4.45 0.61 12.20
N ALA A 185 -4.39 -0.64 12.69
CA ALA A 185 -3.18 -1.19 13.30
C ALA A 185 -2.13 -1.63 12.26
N ASN A 186 -2.53 -1.78 11.00
CA ASN A 186 -1.63 -2.16 9.89
C ASN A 186 -1.01 -0.95 9.19
N ALA A 187 -1.29 0.28 9.63
CA ALA A 187 -0.81 1.49 9.00
C ALA A 187 -0.41 2.57 10.00
N GLU A 188 0.71 3.23 9.74
CA GLU A 188 1.12 4.42 10.46
C GLU A 188 0.56 5.66 9.76
N THR A 189 0.10 6.64 10.54
CA THR A 189 -0.53 7.85 10.02
C THR A 189 0.20 9.10 10.51
N PHE A 190 0.80 9.84 9.58
CA PHE A 190 1.48 11.10 9.81
C PHE A 190 0.54 12.25 9.47
N ILE A 191 0.04 12.94 10.50
CA ILE A 191 -0.81 14.12 10.35
C ILE A 191 0.10 15.35 10.22
N LEU A 192 -0.02 16.07 9.10
CA LEU A 192 0.81 17.21 8.72
C LEU A 192 0.01 18.52 8.70
N THR A 193 -1.16 18.55 9.35
CA THR A 193 -2.03 19.72 9.46
C THR A 193 -2.75 19.72 10.80
N ASP A 194 -3.04 20.91 11.32
CA ASP A 194 -3.92 21.14 12.47
C ASP A 194 -5.28 21.74 12.05
N ASP A 195 -5.51 21.92 10.74
CA ASP A 195 -6.77 22.43 10.20
C ASP A 195 -7.91 21.40 10.36
N GLU A 196 -8.86 21.70 11.23
CA GLU A 196 -10.00 20.85 11.54
C GLU A 196 -10.88 20.54 10.32
N ALA A 197 -11.02 21.48 9.38
CA ALA A 197 -11.80 21.28 8.17
C ALA A 197 -11.13 20.25 7.26
N VAL A 198 -9.80 20.32 7.12
CA VAL A 198 -9.00 19.35 6.37
C VAL A 198 -9.07 17.97 7.03
N LEU A 199 -8.87 17.89 8.35
CA LEU A 199 -8.95 16.62 9.09
C LEU A 199 -10.34 15.98 8.97
N THR A 200 -11.40 16.78 8.99
CA THR A 200 -12.78 16.30 8.78
C THR A 200 -12.98 15.74 7.37
N ALA A 201 -12.45 16.41 6.35
CA ALA A 201 -12.52 15.95 4.96
C ALA A 201 -11.77 14.62 4.76
N VAL A 202 -10.57 14.50 5.35
CA VAL A 202 -9.78 13.26 5.31
C VAL A 202 -10.53 12.13 6.01
N ALA A 203 -11.06 12.37 7.22
CA ALA A 203 -11.82 11.37 7.97
C ALA A 203 -13.03 10.84 7.18
N ALA A 204 -13.79 11.72 6.53
CA ALA A 204 -14.92 11.33 5.70
C ALA A 204 -14.50 10.41 4.53
N THR A 205 -13.33 10.67 3.93
CA THR A 205 -12.78 9.84 2.85
C THR A 205 -12.34 8.47 3.37
N LEU A 206 -11.67 8.43 4.52
CA LEU A 206 -11.22 7.18 5.16
C LEU A 206 -12.40 6.31 5.61
N ASP A 207 -13.47 6.90 6.13
CA ASP A 207 -14.69 6.18 6.51
C ASP A 207 -15.39 5.57 5.29
N ALA A 208 -15.39 6.27 4.15
CA ALA A 208 -15.94 5.77 2.90
C ALA A 208 -15.19 4.52 2.39
N ASP A 209 -13.86 4.49 2.50
CA ASP A 209 -13.04 3.31 2.17
C ASP A 209 -13.43 2.10 3.03
N VAL A 210 -13.61 2.28 4.33
CA VAL A 210 -13.98 1.18 5.25
C VAL A 210 -15.33 0.57 4.88
N VAL A 211 -16.30 1.40 4.49
CA VAL A 211 -17.61 0.93 4.03
C VAL A 211 -17.48 0.19 2.68
N GLY A 212 -16.67 0.71 1.76
CA GLY A 212 -16.39 0.07 0.47
C GLY A 212 -15.71 -1.29 0.60
N ASP A 213 -14.69 -1.38 1.45
CA ASP A 213 -13.95 -2.61 1.74
C ASP A 213 -14.85 -3.64 2.42
N ALA A 214 -15.70 -3.22 3.37
CA ALA A 214 -16.66 -4.10 4.03
C ALA A 214 -17.68 -4.70 3.05
N ALA A 215 -18.21 -3.88 2.13
CA ALA A 215 -19.13 -4.35 1.09
C ALA A 215 -18.44 -5.34 0.13
N THR A 216 -17.19 -5.07 -0.25
CA THR A 216 -16.39 -5.93 -1.13
C THR A 216 -16.07 -7.27 -0.45
N ALA A 217 -15.66 -7.24 0.82
CA ALA A 217 -15.42 -8.45 1.61
C ALA A 217 -16.68 -9.28 1.81
N ALA A 218 -17.85 -8.64 2.01
CA ALA A 218 -19.13 -9.34 2.10
C ALA A 218 -19.48 -10.05 0.78
N ASN A 219 -19.27 -9.40 -0.36
CA ASN A 219 -19.50 -10.01 -1.68
C ASN A 219 -18.54 -11.18 -1.96
N ALA A 220 -17.25 -11.05 -1.64
CA ALA A 220 -16.27 -12.12 -1.81
C ALA A 220 -16.62 -13.35 -0.95
N ARG A 221 -17.02 -13.14 0.32
CA ARG A 221 -17.48 -14.22 1.21
C ARG A 221 -18.74 -14.90 0.69
N ALA A 222 -19.67 -14.15 0.07
CA ALA A 222 -20.85 -14.73 -0.53
C ALA A 222 -20.48 -15.65 -1.72
N GLN A 223 -19.57 -15.20 -2.59
CA GLN A 223 -19.11 -15.98 -3.74
C GLN A 223 -18.32 -17.24 -3.34
N ASP A 224 -17.47 -17.15 -2.31
CA ASP A 224 -16.74 -18.31 -1.77
C ASP A 224 -17.68 -19.32 -1.12
N ASN A 225 -18.72 -18.86 -0.43
CA ASN A 225 -19.73 -19.73 0.16
C ASN A 225 -20.55 -20.44 -0.94
N GLU A 226 -20.88 -19.75 -2.03
CA GLU A 226 -21.53 -20.36 -3.20
C GLU A 226 -20.63 -21.40 -3.88
N ARG A 227 -19.34 -21.12 -4.07
CA ARG A 227 -18.38 -22.09 -4.61
C ARG A 227 -18.19 -23.30 -3.70
N SER A 228 -18.08 -23.07 -2.39
CA SER A 228 -17.96 -24.15 -1.40
C SER A 228 -19.22 -25.02 -1.35
N LEU A 229 -20.41 -24.44 -1.53
CA LEU A 229 -21.67 -25.18 -1.65
C LEU A 229 -21.71 -26.03 -2.94
N CYS A 230 -21.24 -25.51 -4.07
CA CYS A 230 -21.13 -26.27 -5.32
C CYS A 230 -20.12 -27.43 -5.23
N GLU A 231 -19.00 -27.25 -4.53
CA GLU A 231 -17.96 -28.27 -4.36
C GLU A 231 -18.29 -29.34 -3.31
N SER A 232 -19.19 -29.04 -2.37
CA SER A 232 -19.67 -29.99 -1.35
C SER A 232 -20.83 -30.89 -1.82
N ALA A 233 -21.35 -30.67 -3.03
CA ALA A 233 -22.40 -31.51 -3.60
C ALA A 233 -21.86 -32.95 -3.85
N PRO A 234 -22.49 -34.01 -3.29
CA PRO A 234 -22.02 -35.36 -3.51
C PRO A 234 -22.11 -35.72 -4.99
N SER A 235 -21.00 -36.24 -5.54
CA SER A 235 -20.95 -36.81 -6.89
C SER A 235 -21.83 -38.06 -6.95
N GLY A 236 -23.12 -37.88 -7.17
CA GLY A 236 -24.06 -38.99 -7.24
C GLY A 236 -25.50 -38.58 -7.11
N PHE A 237 -26.06 -37.87 -8.10
CA PHE A 237 -27.45 -38.09 -8.50
C PHE A 237 -27.67 -37.56 -9.94
N LEU A 238 -27.51 -38.46 -10.92
CA LEU A 238 -28.21 -38.33 -12.19
C LEU A 238 -29.71 -38.54 -11.87
N SER A 239 -30.49 -37.46 -11.86
CA SER A 239 -31.94 -37.58 -12.09
C SER A 239 -32.24 -37.07 -13.48
N VAL A 240 -32.39 -38.02 -14.39
CA VAL A 240 -33.06 -37.84 -15.67
C VAL A 240 -34.54 -37.64 -15.37
N THR A 241 -35.11 -36.49 -15.71
CA THR A 241 -36.52 -36.40 -16.06
C THR A 241 -36.63 -35.88 -17.49
N HIS A 242 -36.89 -36.83 -18.38
CA HIS A 242 -37.45 -36.58 -19.70
C HIS A 242 -38.75 -35.77 -19.55
N ALA A 243 -38.79 -34.58 -20.14
CA ALA A 243 -40.04 -33.96 -20.55
C ALA A 243 -39.94 -33.69 -22.06
N THR A 244 -40.35 -34.68 -22.83
CA THR A 244 -40.74 -34.52 -24.24
C THR A 244 -41.90 -33.54 -24.30
N VAL A 245 -41.71 -32.42 -24.99
CA VAL A 245 -42.81 -31.62 -25.52
C VAL A 245 -42.68 -31.65 -27.03
N ASP A 246 -43.63 -32.36 -27.65
CA ASP A 246 -43.78 -32.51 -29.09
C ASP A 246 -43.95 -31.16 -29.79
N THR A 247 -43.13 -30.93 -30.81
CA THR A 247 -43.38 -29.96 -31.86
C THR A 247 -44.33 -30.54 -32.91
N PRO A 248 -45.37 -29.81 -33.35
CA PRO A 248 -45.90 -29.96 -34.69
C PRO A 248 -45.37 -28.84 -35.60
N THR A 249 -44.78 -29.25 -36.71
CA THR A 249 -44.45 -28.38 -37.85
C THR A 249 -45.70 -28.16 -38.69
N THR A 250 -46.11 -26.92 -38.91
CA THR A 250 -46.85 -26.55 -40.13
C THR A 250 -46.46 -25.13 -40.57
N ALA A 251 -46.31 -25.02 -41.88
CA ALA A 251 -45.65 -23.96 -42.63
C ALA A 251 -46.38 -22.61 -42.74
N ALA A 252 -45.58 -21.64 -43.23
CA ALA A 252 -45.96 -20.49 -44.05
C ALA A 252 -46.78 -19.36 -43.41
N ASN A 253 -46.14 -18.19 -43.21
CA ASN A 253 -46.26 -17.08 -44.16
C ASN A 253 -45.41 -15.88 -43.72
N VAL A 254 -44.66 -15.33 -44.67
CA VAL A 254 -44.09 -13.98 -44.62
C VAL A 254 -45.25 -12.98 -44.78
N PRO A 255 -45.22 -11.84 -44.07
CA PRO A 255 -45.16 -10.57 -44.80
C PRO A 255 -44.19 -9.56 -44.18
N GLU A 256 -43.55 -8.80 -45.08
CA GLU A 256 -42.84 -7.55 -44.80
C GLU A 256 -43.77 -6.48 -44.19
N CYS A 257 -43.23 -5.60 -43.34
CA CYS A 257 -43.17 -4.15 -43.61
C CYS A 257 -42.66 -3.36 -42.39
N ARG A 258 -41.72 -2.45 -42.71
CA ARG A 258 -41.40 -1.15 -42.09
C ARG A 258 -41.10 -1.05 -40.60
#